data_AF-A0A1Y0HJL9-F1
#
_entry.id   AF-A0A1Y0HJL9-F1
#
_cell.length_a   1.000
_cell.length_b   1.000
_cell.length_c   1.000
_cell.angle_alpha   90.00
_cell.angle_beta   90.00
_cell.angle_gamma   90.00
#
_symmetry.space_group_name_H-M   'P 1'
#
loop_
_entity.id
_entity.type
_entity.pdbx_description
1 polymer ?
#
loop_
_entity_poly.entity_id
_entity_poly.type
_entity_poly.pdbx_seq_one_letter_code
_entity_poly.pdbx_strand_id
1 'polypeptide(L)'
;MAKTLIKNKLGAKTSSFNLPCDDTVASGFCASFLDGEYVGYAETSKTGTDTPTSYNLVNVVISNTAGLKAYLSMAVKSGKSEDDIYAVLAGLTFNGVKADNISIISMRSVA
;
A
#
# COMPACT_ATOMS: atom_id res chain seq x y z
N MET A 1 8.97 -14.31 -10.81
CA MET A 1 10.03 -13.99 -9.84
C MET A 1 9.34 -13.49 -8.59
N ALA A 2 9.44 -14.28 -7.51
CA ALA A 2 8.93 -13.88 -6.21
C ALA A 2 9.69 -12.64 -5.71
N LYS A 3 8.96 -11.72 -5.08
CA LYS A 3 9.52 -10.52 -4.46
C LYS A 3 8.93 -10.41 -3.07
N THR A 4 9.78 -10.30 -2.06
CA THR A 4 9.37 -10.07 -0.68
C THR A 4 9.90 -8.72 -0.25
N LEU A 5 9.00 -7.82 0.14
CA LEU A 5 9.36 -6.55 0.77
C LEU A 5 9.60 -6.80 2.25
N ILE A 6 10.77 -6.44 2.74
CA ILE A 6 11.11 -6.50 4.16
C ILE A 6 10.98 -5.11 4.76
N LYS A 7 10.26 -5.01 5.89
CA LYS A 7 10.35 -3.88 6.80
C LYS A 7 11.14 -4.31 8.04
N ASN A 8 12.27 -3.69 8.29
CA ASN A 8 13.11 -3.97 9.45
C ASN A 8 13.21 -2.73 10.34
N LYS A 9 12.96 -2.91 11.63
CA LYS A 9 12.88 -1.86 12.64
C LYS A 9 13.92 -2.09 13.72
N LEU A 10 14.81 -1.11 13.87
CA LEU A 10 15.78 -1.03 14.96
C LEU A 10 15.48 0.22 15.78
N GLY A 11 14.90 0.01 16.97
CA GLY A 11 14.44 1.10 17.82
C GLY A 11 13.43 2.01 17.11
N ALA A 12 13.79 3.27 16.91
CA ALA A 12 12.95 4.28 16.24
C ALA A 12 13.15 4.35 14.72
N LYS A 13 14.10 3.60 14.14
CA LYS A 13 14.36 3.62 12.70
C LYS A 13 13.72 2.42 12.02
N THR A 14 13.06 2.66 10.89
CA THR A 14 12.51 1.61 10.03
C THR A 14 13.12 1.72 8.63
N SER A 15 13.77 0.65 8.19
CA SER A 15 14.32 0.50 6.84
C SER A 15 13.44 -0.46 6.03
N SER A 16 13.32 -0.21 4.73
CA SER A 16 12.55 -1.08 3.82
C SER A 16 13.39 -1.46 2.61
N PHE A 17 13.45 -2.75 2.28
CA PHE A 17 14.20 -3.25 1.11
C PHE A 17 13.52 -4.49 0.51
N ASN A 18 13.75 -4.71 -0.78
CA ASN A 18 13.15 -5.83 -1.51
C ASN A 18 14.17 -6.97 -1.67
N LEU A 19 13.71 -8.19 -1.44
CA LEU A 19 14.47 -9.41 -1.74
C LEU A 19 13.80 -10.14 -2.93
N PRO A 20 14.56 -10.49 -4.00
CA PRO A 20 14.03 -11.20 -5.16
C PRO A 20 13.93 -12.71 -4.92
N CYS A 21 13.33 -13.11 -3.80
CA CYS A 21 13.13 -14.51 -3.41
C CYS A 21 11.73 -14.71 -2.82
N ASP A 22 11.36 -15.98 -2.55
CA ASP A 22 10.13 -16.31 -1.86
C ASP A 22 10.19 -15.98 -0.35
N ASP A 23 9.04 -16.11 0.31
CA ASP A 23 8.89 -15.78 1.74
C ASP A 23 9.75 -16.66 2.66
N THR A 24 9.94 -17.94 2.30
CA THR A 24 10.73 -18.89 3.09
C THR A 24 12.20 -18.48 3.10
N VAL A 25 12.77 -18.21 1.92
CA VAL A 25 14.16 -17.77 1.80
C VAL A 25 14.36 -16.39 2.42
N ALA A 26 13.42 -15.47 2.21
CA ALA A 26 13.47 -14.13 2.79
C ALA A 26 13.45 -14.17 4.32
N SER A 27 12.57 -15.00 4.91
CA SER A 27 12.48 -15.18 6.37
C SER A 27 13.77 -15.76 6.95
N GLY A 28 14.37 -16.76 6.28
CA GLY A 28 15.66 -17.32 6.68
C GLY A 28 16.80 -16.31 6.66
N PHE A 29 16.86 -15.45 5.62
CA PHE A 29 17.81 -14.34 5.57
C PHE A 29 17.58 -13.35 6.72
N CYS A 30 16.33 -12.94 6.96
CA CYS A 30 16.01 -11.99 8.02
C CYS A 30 16.42 -12.53 9.41
N ALA A 31 16.11 -13.80 9.69
CA ALA A 31 16.44 -14.44 10.96
C ALA A 31 17.96 -14.61 11.19
N SER A 32 18.75 -14.70 10.13
CA SER A 32 20.20 -14.92 10.22
C SER A 32 21.04 -13.65 10.13
N PHE A 33 20.53 -12.59 9.50
CA PHE A 33 21.31 -11.38 9.20
C PHE A 33 20.75 -10.08 9.77
N LEU A 34 19.48 -10.01 10.18
CA LEU A 34 18.88 -8.77 10.66
C LEU A 34 18.74 -8.77 12.18
N ASP A 35 19.15 -7.66 12.78
CA ASP A 35 18.83 -7.33 14.16
C ASP A 35 17.47 -6.61 14.24
N GLY A 36 16.82 -6.71 15.40
CA GLY A 36 15.57 -6.02 15.70
C GLY A 36 14.31 -6.73 15.17
N GLU A 37 13.22 -5.97 15.05
CA GLU A 37 11.93 -6.49 14.58
C GLU A 37 11.90 -6.46 13.05
N TYR A 38 11.35 -7.49 12.41
CA TYR A 38 11.15 -7.48 10.97
C TYR A 38 9.83 -8.14 10.58
N VAL A 39 9.27 -7.68 9.46
CA VAL A 39 8.08 -8.25 8.82
C VAL A 39 8.32 -8.35 7.32
N GLY A 40 8.08 -9.55 6.78
CA GLY A 40 8.07 -9.81 5.35
C GLY A 40 6.69 -9.65 4.74
N TYR A 41 6.61 -9.04 3.57
CA TYR A 41 5.40 -8.93 2.75
C TYR A 41 5.68 -9.62 1.42
N ALA A 42 5.31 -10.88 1.34
CA ALA A 42 5.48 -11.69 0.14
C ALA A 42 4.43 -11.34 -0.92
N GLU A 43 4.86 -11.33 -2.18
CA GLU A 43 3.95 -11.25 -3.32
C GLU A 43 3.05 -12.51 -3.38
N THR A 44 1.77 -12.36 -3.04
CA THR A 44 0.80 -13.48 -2.99
C THR A 44 0.15 -13.78 -4.34
N SER A 45 0.03 -12.79 -5.22
CA SER A 45 -0.52 -12.97 -6.57
C SER A 45 -0.09 -11.83 -7.49
N LYS A 46 0.00 -12.15 -8.80
CA LYS A 46 0.02 -11.16 -9.87
C LYS A 46 -1.28 -11.28 -10.65
N THR A 47 -2.16 -10.31 -10.50
CA THR A 47 -3.39 -10.20 -11.29
C THR A 47 -3.53 -8.79 -11.81
N GLY A 48 -4.01 -8.63 -13.04
CA GLY A 48 -4.15 -7.33 -13.71
C GLY A 48 -3.35 -7.23 -15.00
N THR A 49 -3.22 -6.00 -15.50
CA THR A 49 -2.57 -5.68 -16.78
C THR A 49 -1.50 -4.63 -16.53
N ASP A 50 -0.28 -4.90 -17.02
CA ASP A 50 0.89 -4.00 -16.87
C ASP A 50 0.71 -2.68 -17.63
N THR A 51 -0.04 -2.71 -18.73
CA THR A 51 -0.33 -1.56 -19.59
C THR A 51 -1.85 -1.37 -19.73
N PRO A 52 -2.52 -0.77 -18.73
CA PRO A 52 -3.93 -0.45 -18.85
C PRO A 52 -4.16 0.60 -19.93
N THR A 53 -5.11 0.36 -20.84
CA THR A 53 -5.48 1.30 -21.92
C THR A 53 -6.18 2.56 -21.38
N SER A 54 -6.86 2.46 -20.24
CA SER A 54 -7.43 3.63 -19.55
C SER A 54 -7.51 3.39 -18.05
N TYR A 55 -7.22 4.43 -17.25
CA TYR A 55 -7.29 4.40 -15.79
C TYR A 55 -7.46 5.80 -15.22
N ASN A 56 -7.94 5.90 -13.99
CA ASN A 56 -8.07 7.15 -13.24
C ASN A 56 -6.92 7.27 -12.23
N LEU A 57 -6.11 8.32 -12.31
CA LEU A 57 -5.18 8.68 -11.24
C LEU A 57 -5.94 9.43 -10.15
N VAL A 58 -5.99 8.84 -8.97
CA VAL A 58 -6.74 9.35 -7.82
C VAL A 58 -5.80 9.66 -6.68
N ASN A 59 -5.91 10.88 -6.13
CA ASN A 59 -5.25 11.30 -4.90
C ASN A 59 -6.31 11.48 -3.81
N VAL A 60 -6.14 10.78 -2.70
CA VAL A 60 -7.08 10.77 -1.59
C VAL A 60 -6.38 11.19 -0.30
N VAL A 61 -7.08 12.00 0.49
CA VAL A 61 -6.75 12.25 1.89
C VAL A 61 -7.73 11.52 2.77
N ILE A 62 -7.19 10.79 3.72
CA ILE A 62 -7.93 10.16 4.80
C ILE A 62 -7.59 10.90 6.08
N SER A 63 -8.59 11.27 6.87
CA SER A 63 -8.41 11.86 8.19
C SER A 63 -9.23 11.16 9.25
N ASN A 64 -8.67 11.06 10.46
CA ASN A 64 -9.38 10.57 11.63
C ASN A 64 -9.83 11.73 12.54
N THR A 65 -10.63 11.40 13.56
CA THR A 65 -11.13 12.35 14.56
C THR A 65 -10.02 13.00 15.40
N ALA A 66 -8.84 12.39 15.47
CA ALA A 66 -7.66 12.93 16.15
C ALA A 66 -6.85 13.92 15.27
N GLY A 67 -7.30 14.21 14.04
CA GLY A 67 -6.63 15.15 13.12
C GLY A 67 -5.43 14.57 12.38
N LEU A 68 -5.14 13.27 12.53
CA LEU A 68 -4.10 12.59 11.75
C LEU A 68 -4.57 12.40 10.31
N LYS A 69 -3.63 12.48 9.37
CA LYS A 69 -3.90 12.36 7.94
C LYS A 69 -3.03 11.29 7.28
N ALA A 70 -3.60 10.57 6.33
CA ALA A 70 -2.91 9.69 5.41
C ALA A 70 -3.21 10.11 3.97
N TYR A 71 -2.18 10.11 3.13
CA TYR A 71 -2.29 10.46 1.70
C TYR A 71 -2.09 9.19 0.87
N LEU A 72 -2.98 8.97 -0.08
CA LEU A 72 -2.93 7.82 -0.97
C LEU A 72 -2.98 8.31 -2.42
N SER A 73 -2.04 7.86 -3.23
CA SER A 73 -2.01 8.10 -4.68
C SER A 73 -2.12 6.74 -5.38
N MET A 74 -3.15 6.56 -6.20
CA MET A 74 -3.45 5.25 -6.79
C MET A 74 -4.00 5.37 -8.22
N ALA A 75 -3.70 4.35 -9.04
CA ALA A 75 -4.33 4.16 -10.34
C ALA A 75 -5.56 3.25 -10.16
N VAL A 76 -6.74 3.80 -10.42
CA VAL A 76 -8.04 3.13 -10.30
C VAL A 76 -8.55 2.78 -11.69
N LYS A 77 -9.29 1.66 -11.81
CA LYS A 77 -9.94 1.27 -13.07
C LYS A 77 -10.84 2.42 -13.58
N SER A 78 -10.81 2.69 -14.89
CA SER A 78 -11.52 3.83 -15.50
C SER A 78 -13.03 3.84 -15.28
N GLY A 79 -13.66 2.66 -15.16
CA GLY A 79 -15.10 2.52 -14.90
C GLY A 79 -15.53 2.65 -13.43
N LYS A 80 -14.66 3.11 -12.53
CA LYS A 80 -14.99 3.32 -11.11
C LYS A 80 -15.24 4.78 -10.81
N SER A 81 -16.36 5.06 -10.14
CA SER A 81 -16.76 6.40 -9.72
C SER A 81 -16.09 6.79 -8.40
N GLU A 82 -16.23 8.05 -8.02
CA GLU A 82 -15.84 8.53 -6.69
C GLU A 82 -16.58 7.78 -5.57
N ASP A 83 -17.89 7.55 -5.73
CA ASP A 83 -18.70 6.80 -4.76
C ASP A 83 -18.18 5.37 -4.53
N ASP A 84 -17.75 4.69 -5.60
CA ASP A 84 -17.13 3.37 -5.49
C ASP A 84 -15.84 3.43 -4.64
N ILE A 85 -15.04 4.48 -4.82
CA ILE A 85 -13.78 4.69 -4.09
C ILE A 85 -14.07 4.96 -2.61
N TYR A 86 -15.04 5.82 -2.32
CA TYR A 86 -15.47 6.10 -0.96
C TYR A 86 -15.97 4.84 -0.25
N ALA A 87 -16.83 4.06 -0.90
CA ALA A 87 -17.39 2.84 -0.33
C ALA A 87 -16.32 1.78 0.00
N VAL A 88 -15.31 1.62 -0.86
CA VAL A 88 -14.23 0.65 -0.65
C VAL A 88 -13.25 1.12 0.43
N LEU A 89 -12.96 2.42 0.50
CA LEU A 89 -12.04 2.97 1.49
C LEU A 89 -12.66 3.04 2.90
N ALA A 90 -13.98 3.20 2.99
CA ALA A 90 -14.68 3.35 4.27
C ALA A 90 -14.37 2.21 5.24
N GLY A 91 -13.98 2.57 6.47
CA GLY A 91 -13.68 1.61 7.54
C GLY A 91 -12.31 0.93 7.46
N LEU A 92 -11.55 1.09 6.37
CA LEU A 92 -10.17 0.63 6.29
C LEU A 92 -9.25 1.51 7.13
N THR A 93 -8.13 0.96 7.58
CA THR A 93 -7.12 1.70 8.37
C THR A 93 -5.81 1.75 7.61
N PHE A 94 -5.34 2.96 7.32
CA PHE A 94 -4.07 3.20 6.62
C PHE A 94 -3.12 3.97 7.52
N ASN A 95 -1.93 3.43 7.78
CA ASN A 95 -0.93 4.05 8.66
C ASN A 95 -1.50 4.45 10.04
N GLY A 96 -2.36 3.62 10.62
CA GLY A 96 -3.04 3.91 11.90
C GLY A 96 -4.17 4.95 11.82
N VAL A 97 -4.50 5.46 10.63
CA VAL A 97 -5.61 6.39 10.40
C VAL A 97 -6.79 5.63 9.81
N LYS A 98 -7.88 5.55 10.57
CA LYS A 98 -9.14 4.96 10.10
C LYS A 98 -9.80 5.89 9.08
N ALA A 99 -10.27 5.31 7.98
CA ALA A 99 -10.94 5.98 6.88
C ALA A 99 -12.40 6.29 7.22
N ASP A 100 -12.59 7.15 8.21
CA ASP A 100 -13.90 7.67 8.60
C ASP A 100 -14.23 8.98 7.87
N ASN A 101 -13.22 9.82 7.60
CA ASN A 101 -13.35 10.99 6.73
C ASN A 101 -12.40 10.84 5.55
N ILE A 102 -12.98 10.82 4.35
CA ILE A 102 -12.25 10.61 3.10
C ILE A 102 -12.51 11.83 2.22
N SER A 103 -11.48 12.33 1.55
CA SER A 103 -11.60 13.42 0.59
C SER A 103 -10.75 13.13 -0.63
N ILE A 104 -11.38 13.03 -1.79
CA ILE A 104 -10.68 12.92 -3.07
C ILE A 104 -10.20 14.32 -3.44
N ILE A 105 -8.88 14.50 -3.50
CA ILE A 105 -8.26 15.78 -3.87
C ILE A 105 -8.27 15.97 -5.39
N SER A 106 -8.05 14.88 -6.11
CA SER A 106 -7.92 14.89 -7.56
C SER A 106 -8.26 13.53 -8.12
N MET A 107 -9.05 13.53 -9.18
CA MET A 107 -9.32 12.38 -10.02
C MET A 107 -9.11 12.78 -11.48
N ARG A 108 -8.13 12.15 -12.15
CA ARG A 108 -7.80 12.44 -13.55
C ARG A 108 -7.86 11.15 -14.37
N SER A 109 -8.68 11.16 -15.41
CA SER A 109 -8.65 10.09 -16.43
C SER A 109 -7.37 10.18 -17.27
N VAL A 110 -6.72 9.05 -17.42
CA VAL A 110 -5.55 8.82 -18.28
C VAL A 110 -5.95 7.75 -19.29
N ALA A 111 -5.82 8.08 -20.58
CA ALA A 111 -6.07 7.20 -21.71
C ALA A 111 -4.85 7.21 -22.64
#